data_AF-A0A484Y3R1-F1
#
_entry.id   AF-A0A484Y3R1-F1
#
_cell.length_a   1.000
_cell.length_b   1.000
_cell.length_c   1.000
_cell.angle_alpha   90.00
_cell.angle_beta   90.00
_cell.angle_gamma   90.00
#
_symmetry.space_group_name_H-M   'P 1'
#
loop_
_entity.id
_entity.type
_entity.pdbx_description
1 polymer ?
#
loop_
_entity_poly.entity_id
_entity_poly.type
_entity_poly.pdbx_seq_one_letter_code
_entity_poly.pdbx_strand_id
1 'polypeptide(L)'
;MARRRSVYLRASCGQTSHTNLYQPANNDCYLFDNLSKLGFTQHLMMGHNGQFGGFLKEVRENGGMQSELMDQTNLPVILLGFDGSPVYDDTAVLNRWLDVTEKDKNSRSATFYNTLPLHDGNHYPGVSKTADYKARAQKFFDELDAFFTELEKSGRKVMVVVVPEHGGALKGDRMQVSGLRDIPSPSITDVPVGVKFFGMKAPHQGAPIVIDQPSSFLAISDLVVRVLDGKIFSEDNVDWKKLTSGLPQTAPVSENSNAVVIQYQDKPYVRLNGGDWVPYPQ
;
A
#
# COMPACT_ATOMS: atom_id res chain seq x y z
N MET A 1 -6.09 6.34 16.16
CA MET A 1 -5.96 5.61 14.86
C MET A 1 -4.83 6.19 14.02
N ALA A 2 -3.73 5.46 13.88
CA ALA A 2 -2.52 5.88 13.16
C ALA A 2 -2.78 6.12 11.66
N ARG A 3 -2.83 7.39 11.24
CA ARG A 3 -3.04 7.81 9.86
C ARG A 3 -1.71 7.83 9.09
N ARG A 4 -1.24 6.66 8.64
CA ARG A 4 -0.09 6.49 7.72
C ARG A 4 -0.48 6.50 6.23
N ARG A 5 -1.72 6.85 5.94
CA ARG A 5 -2.42 6.44 4.72
C ARG A 5 -2.04 7.26 3.48
N SER A 6 -1.69 8.53 3.67
CA SER A 6 -1.17 9.42 2.62
C SER A 6 0.36 9.38 2.45
N VAL A 7 1.08 8.64 3.31
CA VAL A 7 2.55 8.64 3.35
C VAL A 7 3.15 8.01 2.09
N TYR A 8 2.54 6.94 1.58
CA TYR A 8 2.99 6.26 0.35
C TYR A 8 2.98 7.21 -0.86
N LEU A 9 1.99 8.10 -0.97
CA LEU A 9 1.89 9.03 -2.10
C LEU A 9 3.07 10.02 -2.14
N ARG A 10 3.74 10.24 -0.99
CA ARG A 10 4.93 11.08 -0.83
C ARG A 10 6.25 10.28 -0.84
N ALA A 11 6.25 9.08 -1.39
CA ALA A 11 7.38 8.14 -1.35
C ALA A 11 8.71 8.65 -1.97
N SER A 12 8.70 9.73 -2.76
CA SER A 12 9.90 10.21 -3.45
C SER A 12 10.82 11.08 -2.57
N CYS A 13 10.45 11.30 -1.32
CA CYS A 13 11.25 12.01 -0.32
C CYS A 13 11.46 11.16 0.93
N GLY A 14 12.43 11.58 1.76
CA GLY A 14 12.67 10.97 3.07
C GLY A 14 11.45 11.07 4.01
N GLN A 15 11.41 10.17 4.99
CA GLN A 15 10.34 10.15 5.99
C GLN A 15 10.25 11.46 6.77
N THR A 16 9.03 11.97 6.96
CA THR A 16 8.73 13.17 7.74
C THR A 16 7.99 12.80 9.03
N SER A 17 7.88 13.74 9.97
CA SER A 17 7.06 13.57 11.18
C SER A 17 5.58 13.47 10.85
N HIS A 18 4.78 12.92 11.76
CA HIS A 18 3.33 12.81 11.60
C HIS A 18 2.66 14.17 11.32
N THR A 19 3.11 15.23 12.00
CA THR A 19 2.57 16.59 11.81
C THR A 19 2.81 17.13 10.40
N ASN A 20 3.96 16.82 9.81
CA ASN A 20 4.35 17.31 8.49
C ASN A 20 3.62 16.58 7.35
N LEU A 21 2.98 15.43 7.61
CA LEU A 21 2.09 14.77 6.66
C LEU A 21 0.88 15.64 6.29
N TYR A 22 0.44 16.52 7.19
CA TYR A 22 -0.69 17.42 6.97
C TYR A 22 -0.28 18.82 6.49
N GLN A 23 1.02 19.05 6.32
CA GLN A 23 1.56 20.24 5.69
C GLN A 23 1.88 19.95 4.21
N PRO A 24 1.92 20.98 3.35
CA PRO A 24 2.40 20.82 1.98
C PRO A 24 3.82 20.25 1.97
N ALA A 25 4.05 19.27 1.11
CA ALA A 25 5.40 18.80 0.76
C ALA A 25 5.87 19.45 -0.55
N ASN A 26 7.16 19.35 -0.85
CA ASN A 26 7.68 19.75 -2.15
C ASN A 26 7.05 18.90 -3.27
N ASN A 27 6.85 19.49 -4.45
CA ASN A 27 6.16 18.86 -5.58
C ASN A 27 6.88 17.63 -6.14
N ASP A 28 8.17 17.46 -5.85
CA ASP A 28 8.98 16.30 -6.22
C ASP A 28 8.88 15.15 -5.22
N CYS A 29 8.21 15.33 -4.08
CA CYS A 29 7.95 14.24 -3.13
C CYS A 29 6.80 13.33 -3.59
N TYR A 30 5.86 13.85 -4.38
CA TYR A 30 4.67 13.12 -4.82
C TYR A 30 4.99 12.16 -5.96
N LEU A 31 4.99 10.85 -5.68
CA LEU A 31 5.37 9.80 -6.63
C LEU A 31 4.54 9.85 -7.91
N PHE A 32 3.22 9.96 -7.78
CA PHE A 32 2.31 9.96 -8.94
C PHE A 32 2.43 11.24 -9.77
N ASP A 33 2.75 12.39 -9.17
CA ASP A 33 3.00 13.63 -9.91
C ASP A 33 4.31 13.56 -10.70
N ASN A 34 5.35 12.94 -10.11
CA ASN A 34 6.59 12.66 -10.83
C ASN A 34 6.35 11.74 -12.03
N LEU A 35 5.55 10.69 -11.87
CA LEU A 35 5.16 9.80 -12.96
C LEU A 35 4.32 10.54 -14.02
N SER A 36 3.41 11.42 -13.61
CA SER A 36 2.59 12.21 -14.54
C SER A 36 3.42 13.15 -15.40
N LYS A 37 4.44 13.81 -14.83
CA LYS A 37 5.41 14.63 -15.57
C LYS A 37 6.17 13.83 -16.63
N LEU A 38 6.27 12.51 -16.48
CA LEU A 38 6.89 11.58 -17.42
C LEU A 38 5.87 10.93 -18.38
N GLY A 39 4.62 11.40 -18.39
CA GLY A 39 3.58 10.94 -19.31
C GLY A 39 2.80 9.71 -18.84
N PHE A 40 2.84 9.37 -17.54
CA PHE A 40 1.96 8.35 -16.98
C PHE A 40 0.60 8.95 -16.60
N THR A 41 -0.48 8.48 -17.22
CA THR A 41 -1.84 8.84 -16.82
C THR A 41 -2.12 8.36 -15.40
N GLN A 42 -2.58 9.25 -14.51
CA GLN A 42 -2.91 8.89 -13.13
C GLN A 42 -4.34 8.36 -13.02
N HIS A 43 -4.53 7.24 -12.32
CA HIS A 43 -5.85 6.74 -11.96
C HIS A 43 -5.96 6.52 -10.45
N LEU A 44 -7.16 6.77 -9.91
CA LEU A 44 -7.52 6.49 -8.53
C LEU A 44 -8.65 5.45 -8.51
N MET A 45 -8.45 4.34 -7.80
CA MET A 45 -9.48 3.34 -7.57
C MET A 45 -9.50 2.93 -6.10
N MET A 46 -10.69 2.55 -5.61
CA MET A 46 -10.86 2.09 -4.24
C MET A 46 -11.86 0.93 -4.18
N GLY A 47 -11.66 -0.01 -3.25
CA GLY A 47 -12.59 -1.08 -2.92
C GLY A 47 -13.71 -0.63 -1.96
N HIS A 48 -13.87 0.68 -1.78
CA HIS A 48 -14.81 1.34 -0.86
C HIS A 48 -14.98 2.82 -1.27
N ASN A 49 -15.84 3.58 -0.58
CA ASN A 49 -16.15 4.97 -0.95
C ASN A 49 -15.17 6.03 -0.39
N GLY A 50 -14.21 5.64 0.44
CA GLY A 50 -13.24 6.53 1.09
C GLY A 50 -13.78 7.56 2.09
N GLN A 51 -15.04 7.47 2.55
CA GLN A 51 -15.63 8.46 3.44
C GLN A 51 -15.21 8.29 4.91
N PHE A 52 -15.10 7.05 5.39
CA PHE A 52 -14.72 6.77 6.78
C PHE A 52 -13.39 7.44 7.15
N GLY A 53 -13.39 8.19 8.26
CA GLY A 53 -12.22 8.92 8.74
C GLY A 53 -11.75 10.05 7.81
N GLY A 54 -12.49 10.38 6.75
CA GLY A 54 -12.09 11.35 5.73
C GLY A 54 -10.98 10.85 4.80
N PHE A 55 -10.87 9.54 4.58
CA PHE A 55 -9.75 8.94 3.85
C PHE A 55 -9.53 9.53 2.45
N LEU A 56 -10.57 9.58 1.60
CA LEU A 56 -10.45 10.11 0.24
C LEU A 56 -10.08 11.60 0.26
N LYS A 57 -10.54 12.33 1.28
CA LYS A 57 -10.17 13.74 1.48
C LYS A 57 -8.68 13.86 1.78
N GLU A 58 -8.11 13.05 2.66
CA GLU A 58 -6.67 13.05 2.97
C GLU A 58 -5.82 12.62 1.76
N VAL A 59 -6.27 11.62 0.99
CA VAL A 59 -5.63 11.19 -0.26
C VAL A 59 -5.52 12.35 -1.26
N ARG A 60 -6.58 13.17 -1.37
CA ARG A 60 -6.61 14.36 -2.22
C ARG A 60 -5.77 15.50 -1.65
N GLU A 61 -6.08 15.96 -0.44
CA GLU A 61 -5.52 17.18 0.14
C GLU A 61 -4.06 17.02 0.58
N ASN A 62 -3.69 15.88 1.16
CA ASN A 62 -2.35 15.64 1.69
C ASN A 62 -1.52 14.73 0.78
N GLY A 63 -2.17 13.79 0.10
CA GLY A 63 -1.54 12.88 -0.85
C GLY A 63 -1.35 13.43 -2.26
N GLY A 64 -2.01 14.54 -2.61
CA GLY A 64 -1.90 15.18 -3.93
C GLY A 64 -2.67 14.48 -5.05
N MET A 65 -3.32 13.34 -4.80
CA MET A 65 -4.01 12.55 -5.81
C MET A 65 -5.34 13.18 -6.23
N GLN A 66 -5.36 13.94 -7.32
CA GLN A 66 -6.56 14.64 -7.81
C GLN A 66 -7.37 13.88 -8.86
N SER A 67 -6.94 12.69 -9.28
CA SER A 67 -7.71 11.87 -10.23
C SER A 67 -9.11 11.57 -9.69
N GLU A 68 -10.09 11.57 -10.58
CA GLU A 68 -11.43 11.11 -10.23
C GLU A 68 -11.41 9.66 -9.79
N LEU A 69 -12.25 9.34 -8.80
CA LEU A 69 -12.43 7.97 -8.34
C LEU A 69 -13.10 7.19 -9.48
N MET A 70 -12.49 6.08 -9.90
CA MET A 70 -13.03 5.20 -10.92
C MET A 70 -14.46 4.75 -10.57
N ASP A 71 -15.33 4.64 -11.58
CA ASP A 71 -16.74 4.29 -11.36
C ASP A 71 -16.90 2.98 -10.58
N GLN A 72 -17.74 3.04 -9.54
CA GLN A 72 -18.05 1.92 -8.65
C GLN A 72 -19.48 1.39 -8.84
N THR A 73 -20.23 1.94 -9.79
CA THR A 73 -21.62 1.56 -10.04
C THR A 73 -21.70 0.07 -10.42
N ASN A 74 -22.66 -0.65 -9.84
CA ASN A 74 -22.90 -2.07 -10.06
C ASN A 74 -21.74 -3.02 -9.67
N LEU A 75 -20.75 -2.56 -8.88
CA LEU A 75 -19.78 -3.48 -8.30
C LEU A 75 -20.44 -4.33 -7.20
N PRO A 76 -20.17 -5.65 -7.15
CA PRO A 76 -20.71 -6.52 -6.12
C PRO A 76 -20.11 -6.16 -4.76
N VAL A 77 -20.97 -6.14 -3.74
CA VAL A 77 -20.61 -5.80 -2.35
C VAL A 77 -20.39 -7.11 -1.58
N ILE A 78 -19.20 -7.30 -1.04
CA ILE A 78 -18.83 -8.52 -0.29
C ILE A 78 -18.89 -8.34 1.22
N LEU A 79 -18.65 -7.13 1.70
CA LEU A 79 -18.70 -6.76 3.11
C LEU A 79 -19.31 -5.37 3.25
N LEU A 80 -19.79 -5.06 4.45
CA LEU A 80 -20.04 -3.71 4.88
C LEU A 80 -18.91 -3.28 5.82
N GLY A 81 -18.42 -2.06 5.62
CA GLY A 81 -17.44 -1.42 6.47
C GLY A 81 -17.96 -1.20 7.88
N PHE A 82 -17.07 -0.79 8.79
CA PHE A 82 -17.46 -0.42 10.15
C PHE A 82 -18.53 0.71 10.20
N ASP A 83 -18.51 1.61 9.21
CA ASP A 83 -19.48 2.69 9.04
C ASP A 83 -20.73 2.27 8.24
N GLY A 84 -20.87 0.99 7.90
CA GLY A 84 -21.96 0.45 7.09
C GLY A 84 -21.84 0.70 5.59
N SER A 85 -20.77 1.37 5.13
CA SER A 85 -20.55 1.61 3.70
C SER A 85 -20.12 0.34 2.95
N PRO A 86 -20.35 0.23 1.63
CA PRO A 86 -19.96 -0.95 0.87
C PRO A 86 -18.44 -1.17 0.81
N VAL A 87 -18.04 -2.43 0.94
CA VAL A 87 -16.73 -2.94 0.52
C VAL A 87 -16.93 -3.85 -0.68
N TYR A 88 -16.34 -3.47 -1.80
CA TYR A 88 -16.51 -4.14 -3.09
C TYR A 88 -15.61 -5.36 -3.23
N ASP A 89 -16.03 -6.32 -4.04
CA ASP A 89 -15.23 -7.49 -4.41
C ASP A 89 -13.98 -7.07 -5.19
N ASP A 90 -12.79 -7.42 -4.68
CA ASP A 90 -11.52 -6.99 -5.27
C ASP A 90 -11.34 -7.53 -6.70
N THR A 91 -11.80 -8.74 -7.00
CA THR A 91 -11.78 -9.30 -8.37
C THR A 91 -12.56 -8.40 -9.33
N ALA A 92 -13.76 -7.98 -8.94
CA ALA A 92 -14.60 -7.11 -9.77
C ALA A 92 -13.97 -5.72 -9.98
N VAL A 93 -13.34 -5.13 -8.95
CA VAL A 93 -12.67 -3.83 -9.08
C VAL A 93 -11.45 -3.94 -10.01
N LEU A 94 -10.63 -4.98 -9.84
CA LEU A 94 -9.43 -5.21 -10.63
C LEU A 94 -9.75 -5.55 -12.10
N ASN A 95 -10.80 -6.33 -12.37
CA ASN A 95 -11.27 -6.59 -13.72
C ASN A 95 -11.80 -5.32 -14.40
N ARG A 96 -12.54 -4.48 -13.67
CA ARG A 96 -12.97 -3.18 -14.19
C ARG A 96 -11.77 -2.29 -14.55
N TRP A 97 -10.72 -2.29 -13.73
CA TRP A 97 -9.49 -1.56 -14.05
C TRP A 97 -8.83 -2.08 -15.33
N LEU A 98 -8.80 -3.40 -15.55
CA LEU A 98 -8.32 -3.98 -16.81
C LEU A 98 -9.13 -3.46 -18.01
N ASP A 99 -10.46 -3.56 -17.96
CA ASP A 99 -11.36 -3.14 -19.04
C ASP A 99 -11.27 -1.64 -19.36
N VAL A 100 -11.12 -0.81 -18.32
CA VAL A 100 -10.98 0.64 -18.47
C VAL A 100 -9.64 0.97 -19.11
N THR A 101 -8.55 0.41 -18.60
CA THR A 101 -7.20 0.76 -19.07
C THR A 101 -6.79 0.06 -20.36
N GLU A 102 -7.47 -1.01 -20.78
CA GLU A 102 -7.25 -1.63 -22.09
C GLU A 102 -7.70 -0.72 -23.24
N LYS A 103 -8.72 0.12 -23.00
CA LYS A 103 -9.20 1.10 -23.97
C LYS A 103 -8.20 2.23 -24.21
N ASP A 104 -7.33 2.49 -23.23
CA ASP A 104 -6.26 3.49 -23.29
C ASP A 104 -5.02 2.94 -24.03
N LYS A 105 -5.21 2.59 -25.32
CA LYS A 105 -4.22 1.93 -26.20
C LYS A 105 -2.79 2.45 -25.99
N ASN A 106 -1.89 1.56 -25.52
CA ASN A 106 -0.43 1.79 -25.38
C ASN A 106 -0.02 3.02 -24.54
N SER A 107 -0.89 3.53 -23.68
CA SER A 107 -0.54 4.62 -22.78
C SER A 107 0.16 4.09 -21.52
N ARG A 108 1.17 4.82 -21.05
CA ARG A 108 1.74 4.59 -19.73
C ARG A 108 0.74 5.10 -18.70
N SER A 109 0.46 4.33 -17.66
CA SER A 109 -0.42 4.76 -16.57
C SER A 109 0.09 4.30 -15.23
N ALA A 110 -0.28 5.04 -14.18
CA ALA A 110 0.02 4.74 -12.80
C ALA A 110 -1.28 4.80 -12.00
N THR A 111 -1.64 3.69 -11.36
CA THR A 111 -2.89 3.57 -10.60
C THR A 111 -2.61 3.42 -9.11
N PHE A 112 -3.24 4.27 -8.30
CA PHE A 112 -3.31 4.07 -6.87
C PHE A 112 -4.61 3.32 -6.54
N TYR A 113 -4.46 2.10 -6.01
CA TYR A 113 -5.57 1.28 -5.54
C TYR A 113 -5.53 1.15 -4.01
N ASN A 114 -6.57 1.63 -3.32
CA ASN A 114 -6.76 1.33 -1.90
C ASN A 114 -7.90 0.33 -1.69
N THR A 115 -7.65 -0.71 -0.90
CA THR A 115 -8.66 -1.71 -0.57
C THR A 115 -8.60 -2.03 0.92
N LEU A 116 -9.77 -2.34 1.50
CA LEU A 116 -9.92 -2.53 2.95
C LEU A 116 -10.71 -3.77 3.39
N PRO A 117 -10.76 -4.89 2.63
CA PRO A 117 -11.52 -6.07 3.03
C PRO A 117 -11.05 -6.63 4.36
N LEU A 118 -9.81 -6.36 4.79
CA LEU A 118 -9.20 -6.85 6.03
C LEU A 118 -9.33 -5.89 7.23
N HIS A 119 -10.00 -4.75 7.07
CA HIS A 119 -10.21 -3.82 8.19
C HIS A 119 -11.07 -4.46 9.28
N ASP A 120 -10.75 -4.17 10.55
CA ASP A 120 -11.54 -4.64 11.68
C ASP A 120 -12.95 -4.03 11.65
N GLY A 121 -13.94 -4.76 12.17
CA GLY A 121 -15.34 -4.35 12.15
C GLY A 121 -16.11 -4.62 10.84
N ASN A 122 -15.42 -4.95 9.75
CA ASN A 122 -16.11 -5.36 8.52
C ASN A 122 -16.93 -6.64 8.76
N HIS A 123 -18.13 -6.70 8.21
CA HIS A 123 -19.06 -7.80 8.41
C HIS A 123 -19.80 -8.13 7.10
N TYR A 124 -20.27 -9.38 6.98
CA TYR A 124 -21.05 -9.79 5.80
C TYR A 124 -22.43 -9.11 5.81
N PRO A 125 -22.98 -8.72 4.65
CA PRO A 125 -24.34 -8.18 4.58
C PRO A 125 -25.35 -9.12 5.25
N GLY A 126 -26.20 -8.57 6.13
CA GLY A 126 -27.18 -9.34 6.90
C GLY A 126 -26.61 -10.06 8.15
N VAL A 127 -25.31 -9.95 8.42
CA VAL A 127 -24.65 -10.52 9.61
C VAL A 127 -24.04 -9.40 10.44
N SER A 128 -24.43 -9.27 11.71
CA SER A 128 -23.90 -8.22 12.59
C SER A 128 -22.51 -8.52 13.16
N LYS A 129 -22.11 -9.80 13.16
CA LYS A 129 -20.79 -10.23 13.65
C LYS A 129 -19.71 -9.89 12.63
N THR A 130 -18.61 -9.32 13.11
CA THR A 130 -17.38 -9.12 12.33
C THR A 130 -16.95 -10.43 11.66
N ALA A 131 -16.65 -10.35 10.36
CA ALA A 131 -16.19 -11.48 9.57
C ALA A 131 -14.77 -11.89 10.01
N ASP A 132 -14.54 -13.20 10.07
CA ASP A 132 -13.26 -13.76 10.50
C ASP A 132 -12.10 -13.24 9.64
N TYR A 133 -10.99 -12.85 10.28
CA TYR A 133 -9.85 -12.26 9.59
C TYR A 133 -9.19 -13.28 8.65
N LYS A 134 -8.99 -14.53 9.10
CA LYS A 134 -8.29 -15.55 8.32
C LYS A 134 -9.08 -15.89 7.05
N ALA A 135 -10.39 -16.05 7.16
CA ALA A 135 -11.26 -16.29 6.01
C ALA A 135 -11.22 -15.14 4.99
N ARG A 136 -11.28 -13.88 5.46
CA ARG A 136 -11.19 -12.70 4.58
C ARG A 136 -9.81 -12.55 3.93
N ALA A 137 -8.74 -12.79 4.68
CA ALA A 137 -7.37 -12.76 4.17
C ALA A 137 -7.15 -13.84 3.11
N GLN A 138 -7.64 -15.06 3.34
CA GLN A 138 -7.57 -16.14 2.35
C GLN A 138 -8.28 -15.73 1.06
N LYS A 139 -9.55 -15.27 1.13
CA LYS A 139 -10.28 -14.79 -0.04
C LYS A 139 -9.50 -13.70 -0.78
N PHE A 140 -9.03 -12.67 -0.07
CA PHE A 140 -8.28 -11.58 -0.68
C PHE A 140 -7.00 -12.05 -1.40
N PHE A 141 -6.25 -12.98 -0.80
CA PHE A 141 -5.05 -13.53 -1.43
C PHE A 141 -5.37 -14.43 -2.62
N ASP A 142 -6.43 -15.23 -2.56
CA ASP A 142 -6.90 -16.04 -3.68
C ASP A 142 -7.31 -15.14 -4.86
N GLU A 143 -7.99 -14.02 -4.59
CA GLU A 143 -8.40 -13.04 -5.61
C GLU A 143 -7.21 -12.31 -6.22
N LEU A 144 -6.23 -11.92 -5.41
CA LEU A 144 -5.02 -11.27 -5.88
C LEU A 144 -4.18 -12.21 -6.77
N ASP A 145 -4.06 -13.49 -6.39
CA ASP A 145 -3.34 -14.50 -7.17
C ASP A 145 -4.08 -14.84 -8.48
N ALA A 146 -5.41 -14.95 -8.43
CA ALA A 146 -6.22 -15.10 -9.63
C ALA A 146 -6.06 -13.90 -10.58
N PHE A 147 -6.05 -12.67 -10.05
CA PHE A 147 -5.80 -11.48 -10.85
C PHE A 147 -4.38 -11.45 -11.45
N PHE A 148 -3.38 -11.92 -10.71
CA PHE A 148 -2.01 -12.07 -11.25
C PHE A 148 -1.98 -13.06 -12.41
N THR A 149 -2.74 -14.14 -12.33
CA THR A 149 -2.91 -15.08 -13.45
C THR A 149 -3.56 -14.41 -14.67
N GLU A 150 -4.57 -13.56 -14.47
CA GLU A 150 -5.18 -12.78 -15.57
C GLU A 150 -4.21 -11.74 -16.17
N LEU A 151 -3.39 -11.09 -15.34
CA LEU A 151 -2.33 -10.20 -15.82
C LEU A 151 -1.30 -10.95 -16.67
N GLU A 152 -0.89 -12.15 -16.27
CA GLU A 152 0.01 -12.99 -17.06
C GLU A 152 -0.60 -13.34 -18.43
N LYS A 153 -1.87 -13.74 -18.45
CA LYS A 153 -2.61 -14.04 -19.69
C LYS A 153 -2.77 -12.83 -20.60
N SER A 154 -2.94 -11.63 -20.02
CA SER A 154 -3.12 -10.40 -20.79
C SER A 154 -1.90 -10.01 -21.63
N GLY A 155 -0.70 -10.51 -21.28
CA GLY A 155 0.55 -10.11 -21.91
C GLY A 155 0.94 -8.64 -21.68
N ARG A 156 0.19 -7.90 -20.85
CA ARG A 156 0.47 -6.49 -20.55
C ARG A 156 1.74 -6.35 -19.74
N LYS A 157 2.50 -5.30 -20.04
CA LYS A 157 3.68 -4.88 -19.28
C LYS A 157 3.23 -4.11 -18.05
N VAL A 158 3.26 -4.76 -16.88
CA VAL A 158 2.76 -4.17 -15.63
C VAL A 158 3.76 -4.39 -14.51
N MET A 159 4.03 -3.35 -13.72
CA MET A 159 4.70 -3.44 -12.44
C MET A 159 3.63 -3.30 -11.36
N VAL A 160 3.38 -4.38 -10.61
CA VAL A 160 2.48 -4.36 -9.46
C VAL A 160 3.31 -4.23 -8.19
N VAL A 161 2.93 -3.27 -7.34
CA VAL A 161 3.52 -3.05 -6.02
C VAL A 161 2.42 -3.23 -4.98
N VAL A 162 2.55 -4.23 -4.12
CA VAL A 162 1.63 -4.49 -3.01
C VAL A 162 2.23 -3.92 -1.74
N VAL A 163 1.58 -2.91 -1.15
CA VAL A 163 2.06 -2.17 0.03
C VAL A 163 0.94 -2.07 1.07
N PRO A 164 0.96 -2.87 2.15
CA PRO A 164 0.00 -2.71 3.23
C PRO A 164 0.21 -1.39 3.98
N GLU A 165 -0.88 -0.74 4.41
CA GLU A 165 -0.80 0.50 5.19
C GLU A 165 -0.17 0.29 6.57
N HIS A 166 -0.63 -0.77 7.24
CA HIS A 166 -0.25 -1.21 8.59
C HIS A 166 -0.91 -2.58 8.87
N GLY A 167 -0.43 -3.31 9.87
CA GLY A 167 -1.06 -4.50 10.41
C GLY A 167 -2.41 -4.21 11.09
N GLY A 168 -3.26 -5.24 11.14
CA GLY A 168 -4.60 -5.17 11.77
C GLY A 168 -4.60 -5.31 13.30
N ALA A 169 -3.43 -5.47 13.94
CA ALA A 169 -3.29 -5.81 15.37
C ALA A 169 -4.09 -7.06 15.78
N LEU A 170 -4.10 -8.10 14.91
CA LEU A 170 -4.87 -9.33 15.16
C LEU A 170 -4.43 -10.03 16.47
N LYS A 171 -3.12 -10.04 16.73
CA LYS A 171 -2.54 -10.47 18.01
C LYS A 171 -2.17 -9.23 18.82
N GLY A 172 -2.72 -9.10 20.03
CA GLY A 172 -2.32 -8.08 20.98
C GLY A 172 -0.97 -8.38 21.64
N ASP A 173 -0.44 -7.41 22.37
CA ASP A 173 0.76 -7.51 23.18
C ASP A 173 0.52 -6.96 24.61
N ARG A 174 1.61 -6.77 25.37
CA ARG A 174 1.53 -6.32 26.76
C ARG A 174 1.04 -4.88 26.92
N MET A 175 1.19 -4.01 25.91
CA MET A 175 0.71 -2.63 25.96
C MET A 175 -0.65 -2.45 25.30
N GLN A 176 -0.95 -3.24 24.25
CA GLN A 176 -2.16 -3.07 23.45
C GLN A 176 -2.88 -4.40 23.23
N VAL A 177 -4.15 -4.46 23.61
CA VAL A 177 -5.01 -5.61 23.29
C VAL A 177 -5.27 -5.72 21.79
N SER A 178 -5.70 -6.91 21.34
CA SER A 178 -6.06 -7.15 19.93
C SER A 178 -7.02 -6.09 19.39
N GLY A 179 -6.79 -5.66 18.15
CA GLY A 179 -7.55 -4.61 17.45
C GLY A 179 -7.11 -3.17 17.76
N LEU A 180 -6.48 -2.92 18.91
CA LEU A 180 -6.00 -1.59 19.30
C LEU A 180 -4.70 -1.24 18.55
N ARG A 181 -4.67 -0.04 17.95
CA ARG A 181 -3.56 0.42 17.07
C ARG A 181 -3.15 1.86 17.36
N ASP A 182 -3.26 2.27 18.62
CA ASP A 182 -2.88 3.62 19.06
C ASP A 182 -1.39 3.78 19.36
N ILE A 183 -0.61 2.70 19.37
CA ILE A 183 0.85 2.75 19.36
C ILE A 183 1.28 2.02 18.08
N PRO A 184 2.10 2.63 17.22
CA PRO A 184 2.53 2.01 15.98
C PRO A 184 3.67 1.02 16.27
N SER A 185 3.36 -0.07 16.98
CA SER A 185 4.31 -1.07 17.44
C SER A 185 4.99 -1.82 16.29
N PRO A 186 6.16 -2.43 16.50
CA PRO A 186 6.87 -3.14 15.44
C PRO A 186 6.02 -4.22 14.75
N SER A 187 5.19 -4.97 15.49
CA SER A 187 4.31 -6.01 14.92
C SER A 187 3.16 -5.46 14.07
N ILE A 188 2.83 -4.17 14.24
CA ILE A 188 1.84 -3.46 13.41
C ILE A 188 2.52 -2.83 12.20
N THR A 189 3.77 -2.39 12.30
CA THR A 189 4.42 -1.59 11.24
C THR A 189 5.39 -2.37 10.37
N ASP A 190 5.77 -3.58 10.78
CA ASP A 190 6.45 -4.55 9.93
C ASP A 190 5.42 -5.22 9.00
N VAL A 191 5.48 -4.87 7.72
CA VAL A 191 4.45 -5.25 6.73
C VAL A 191 5.09 -5.90 5.51
N PRO A 192 4.44 -6.93 4.93
CA PRO A 192 4.96 -7.58 3.73
C PRO A 192 4.75 -6.69 2.50
N VAL A 193 5.84 -6.18 1.92
CA VAL A 193 5.82 -5.44 0.66
C VAL A 193 6.34 -6.34 -0.46
N GLY A 194 5.62 -6.40 -1.58
CA GLY A 194 5.98 -7.23 -2.72
C GLY A 194 5.93 -6.46 -4.03
N VAL A 195 6.86 -6.75 -4.95
CA VAL A 195 6.87 -6.23 -6.31
C VAL A 195 6.88 -7.38 -7.30
N LYS A 196 5.95 -7.37 -8.26
CA LYS A 196 5.88 -8.34 -9.34
C LYS A 196 5.78 -7.64 -10.68
N PHE A 197 6.57 -8.10 -11.64
CA PHE A 197 6.57 -7.62 -13.02
C PHE A 197 5.87 -8.64 -13.91
N PHE A 198 5.03 -8.16 -14.82
CA PHE A 198 4.27 -8.94 -15.79
C PHE A 198 4.65 -8.52 -17.22
N GLY A 199 4.51 -9.44 -18.18
CA GLY A 199 4.79 -9.15 -19.60
C GLY A 199 6.27 -8.91 -19.92
N MET A 200 7.18 -9.45 -19.10
CA MET A 200 8.62 -9.39 -19.35
C MET A 200 9.04 -10.45 -20.37
N LYS A 201 10.01 -10.10 -21.23
CA LYS A 201 10.70 -11.07 -22.09
C LYS A 201 11.54 -12.07 -21.29
N ALA A 202 12.19 -11.63 -20.21
CA ALA A 202 13.04 -12.45 -19.35
C ALA A 202 12.55 -12.44 -17.88
N PRO A 203 11.44 -13.14 -17.55
CA PRO A 203 10.89 -13.16 -16.20
C PRO A 203 11.83 -13.86 -15.20
N HIS A 204 11.80 -13.41 -13.94
CA HIS A 204 12.54 -14.03 -12.84
C HIS A 204 12.15 -15.51 -12.66
N GLN A 205 13.14 -16.37 -12.42
CA GLN A 205 12.93 -17.79 -12.17
C GLN A 205 13.19 -18.12 -10.70
N GLY A 206 12.32 -18.90 -10.08
CA GLY A 206 12.45 -19.34 -8.68
C GLY A 206 11.81 -18.38 -7.67
N ALA A 207 12.21 -18.54 -6.41
CA ALA A 207 11.64 -17.81 -5.27
C ALA A 207 11.90 -16.29 -5.34
N PRO A 208 11.07 -15.46 -4.71
CA PRO A 208 11.28 -14.01 -4.67
C PRO A 208 12.67 -13.63 -4.15
N ILE A 209 13.22 -12.54 -4.67
CA ILE A 209 14.42 -11.93 -4.11
C ILE A 209 14.03 -11.23 -2.82
N VAL A 210 14.67 -11.62 -1.72
CA VAL A 210 14.39 -11.08 -0.39
C VAL A 210 15.28 -9.87 -0.13
N ILE A 211 14.66 -8.78 0.34
CA ILE A 211 15.36 -7.57 0.79
C ILE A 211 15.26 -7.55 2.31
N ASP A 212 16.32 -7.98 2.98
CA ASP A 212 16.38 -8.06 4.46
C ASP A 212 16.81 -6.74 5.13
N GLN A 213 17.19 -5.74 4.35
CA GLN A 213 17.64 -4.45 4.87
C GLN A 213 16.43 -3.59 5.31
N PRO A 214 16.54 -2.81 6.41
CA PRO A 214 15.48 -1.92 6.85
C PRO A 214 15.02 -0.98 5.74
N SER A 215 13.76 -1.12 5.33
CA SER A 215 13.21 -0.46 4.14
C SER A 215 11.91 0.27 4.47
N SER A 216 11.62 1.31 3.70
CA SER A 216 10.35 2.06 3.74
C SER A 216 10.03 2.59 2.34
N PHE A 217 9.08 3.52 2.23
CA PHE A 217 8.53 3.98 0.95
C PHE A 217 9.57 4.51 -0.06
N LEU A 218 10.69 5.07 0.41
CA LEU A 218 11.76 5.58 -0.46
C LEU A 218 12.38 4.49 -1.34
N ALA A 219 12.49 3.24 -0.84
CA ALA A 219 12.99 2.11 -1.62
C ALA A 219 12.04 1.75 -2.78
N ILE A 220 10.74 1.96 -2.60
CA ILE A 220 9.74 1.74 -3.65
C ILE A 220 9.91 2.80 -4.74
N SER A 221 10.03 4.09 -4.34
CA SER A 221 10.25 5.17 -5.32
C SER A 221 11.55 4.97 -6.10
N ASP A 222 12.65 4.60 -5.43
CA ASP A 222 13.92 4.28 -6.10
C ASP A 222 13.79 3.10 -7.07
N LEU A 223 13.10 2.02 -6.68
CA LEU A 223 12.88 0.88 -7.56
C LEU A 223 12.01 1.24 -8.78
N VAL A 224 10.97 2.06 -8.60
CA VAL A 224 10.17 2.60 -9.70
C VAL A 224 11.06 3.40 -10.66
N VAL A 225 11.92 4.28 -10.13
CA VAL A 225 12.88 5.09 -10.92
C VAL A 225 13.80 4.21 -11.76
N ARG A 226 14.33 3.12 -11.18
CA ARG A 226 15.23 2.17 -11.89
C ARG A 226 14.60 1.51 -13.11
N VAL A 227 13.26 1.43 -13.19
CA VAL A 227 12.53 0.75 -14.27
C VAL A 227 11.67 1.69 -15.12
N LEU A 228 11.76 3.01 -14.92
CA LEU A 228 10.93 4.01 -15.61
C LEU A 228 11.01 3.95 -17.14
N ASP A 229 12.19 3.63 -17.69
CA ASP A 229 12.37 3.56 -19.14
C ASP A 229 11.69 2.34 -19.77
N GLY A 230 11.21 1.40 -18.94
CA GLY A 230 10.49 0.21 -19.35
C GLY A 230 11.35 -0.86 -20.03
N LYS A 231 12.68 -0.69 -20.11
CA LYS A 231 13.57 -1.66 -20.78
C LYS A 231 13.52 -3.03 -20.12
N ILE A 232 13.32 -3.08 -18.80
CA ILE A 232 13.15 -4.32 -18.04
C ILE A 232 12.16 -5.30 -18.70
N PHE A 233 11.12 -4.80 -19.38
CA PHE A 233 10.12 -5.64 -20.05
C PHE A 233 10.58 -6.25 -21.38
N SER A 234 11.64 -5.73 -22.01
CA SER A 234 12.09 -6.13 -23.34
C SER A 234 13.50 -6.71 -23.41
N GLU A 235 14.30 -6.56 -22.35
CA GLU A 235 15.65 -7.14 -22.27
C GLU A 235 15.63 -8.67 -22.37
N ASP A 236 16.61 -9.25 -23.06
CA ASP A 236 16.81 -10.70 -23.17
C ASP A 236 17.27 -11.33 -21.85
N ASN A 237 17.88 -10.53 -20.97
CA ASN A 237 18.32 -10.95 -19.65
C ASN A 237 18.25 -9.77 -18.67
N VAL A 238 17.74 -10.01 -17.47
CA VAL A 238 17.66 -9.00 -16.41
C VAL A 238 18.61 -9.38 -15.28
N ASP A 239 19.53 -8.49 -14.95
CA ASP A 239 20.37 -8.63 -13.76
C ASP A 239 19.57 -8.22 -12.52
N TRP A 240 18.88 -9.19 -11.95
CA TRP A 240 18.02 -8.98 -10.79
C TRP A 240 18.78 -8.58 -9.53
N LYS A 241 20.04 -9.01 -9.38
CA LYS A 241 20.89 -8.60 -8.26
C LYS A 241 21.23 -7.13 -8.37
N LYS A 242 21.62 -6.67 -9.56
CA LYS A 242 21.88 -5.25 -9.80
C LYS A 242 20.63 -4.40 -9.57
N LEU A 243 19.47 -4.85 -10.06
CA LEU A 243 18.20 -4.13 -9.87
C LEU A 243 17.86 -3.91 -8.39
N THR A 244 18.12 -4.91 -7.54
CA THR A 244 17.73 -4.91 -6.12
C THR A 244 18.85 -4.48 -5.17
N SER A 245 20.10 -4.40 -5.64
CA SER A 245 21.24 -3.97 -4.83
C SER A 245 21.23 -2.47 -4.54
N GLY A 246 21.67 -2.07 -3.34
CA GLY A 246 21.85 -0.66 -2.99
C GLY A 246 20.56 0.17 -3.00
N LEU A 247 19.41 -0.44 -2.74
CA LEU A 247 18.17 0.29 -2.46
C LEU A 247 18.35 1.12 -1.16
N PRO A 248 17.72 2.30 -1.06
CA PRO A 248 17.86 3.16 0.11
C PRO A 248 17.26 2.48 1.35
N GLN A 249 18.02 2.50 2.44
CA GLN A 249 17.58 2.00 3.73
C GLN A 249 16.94 3.13 4.56
N THR A 250 15.93 2.77 5.35
CA THR A 250 15.26 3.69 6.28
C THR A 250 15.17 3.03 7.64
N ALA A 251 15.62 3.72 8.69
CA ALA A 251 15.48 3.23 10.06
C ALA A 251 14.00 3.03 10.40
N PRO A 252 13.63 1.98 11.16
CA PRO A 252 12.24 1.67 11.51
C PRO A 252 11.71 2.65 12.57
N VAL A 253 11.35 3.85 12.11
CA VAL A 253 10.74 4.91 12.92
C VAL A 253 9.27 5.01 12.59
N SER A 254 8.46 5.06 13.64
CA SER A 254 7.03 4.83 13.53
C SER A 254 6.24 5.86 14.31
N GLU A 255 5.43 6.69 13.62
CA GLU A 255 4.66 7.76 14.27
C GLU A 255 3.15 7.65 14.04
N ASN A 256 2.38 8.10 15.04
CA ASN A 256 1.03 8.60 14.89
C ASN A 256 0.87 9.92 15.67
N SER A 257 -0.36 10.42 15.85
CA SER A 257 -0.60 11.71 16.51
C SER A 257 -0.04 11.80 17.93
N ASN A 258 0.00 10.68 18.65
CA ASN A 258 0.23 10.65 20.10
C ASN A 258 1.38 9.72 20.51
N ALA A 259 2.00 8.99 19.59
CA ALA A 259 3.02 8.00 19.90
C ALA A 259 4.10 7.94 18.81
N VAL A 260 5.35 7.83 19.25
CA VAL A 260 6.51 7.54 18.41
C VAL A 260 7.13 6.23 18.90
N VAL A 261 7.44 5.32 17.99
CA VAL A 261 8.15 4.06 18.24
C VAL A 261 9.42 4.03 17.39
N ILE A 262 10.53 3.63 17.99
CA ILE A 262 11.83 3.45 17.31
C ILE A 262 12.47 2.13 17.73
N GLN A 263 13.39 1.64 16.90
CA GLN A 263 14.41 0.67 17.34
C GLN A 263 15.68 1.43 17.73
N TYR A 264 16.20 1.17 18.93
CA TYR A 264 17.45 1.73 19.41
C TYR A 264 18.26 0.62 20.10
N GLN A 265 19.48 0.36 19.62
CA GLN A 265 20.33 -0.74 20.10
C GLN A 265 19.57 -2.08 20.17
N ASP A 266 18.91 -2.43 19.05
CA ASP A 266 18.14 -3.68 18.87
C ASP A 266 16.97 -3.87 19.86
N LYS A 267 16.49 -2.78 20.46
CA LYS A 267 15.33 -2.79 21.36
C LYS A 267 14.31 -1.73 20.95
N PRO A 268 13.00 -2.06 20.99
CA PRO A 268 11.96 -1.09 20.71
C PRO A 268 11.77 -0.14 21.89
N TYR A 269 11.66 1.15 21.60
CA TYR A 269 11.31 2.20 22.56
C TYR A 269 10.07 2.94 22.08
N VAL A 270 9.26 3.42 23.01
CA VAL A 270 8.08 4.24 22.75
C VAL A 270 8.12 5.54 23.51
N ARG A 271 7.69 6.61 22.86
CA ARG A 271 7.43 7.92 23.44
C ARG A 271 5.97 8.28 23.24
N LEU A 272 5.24 8.48 24.32
CA LEU A 272 3.81 8.84 24.31
C LEU A 272 3.63 10.32 24.60
N ASN A 273 2.81 11.01 23.81
CA ASN A 273 2.41 12.40 23.96
C ASN A 273 3.58 13.39 24.22
N GLY A 274 4.74 13.12 23.63
CA GLY A 274 5.94 13.94 23.79
C GLY A 274 6.65 13.82 25.15
N GLY A 275 6.26 12.86 25.99
CA GLY A 275 6.93 12.57 27.27
C GLY A 275 8.27 11.84 27.12
N ASP A 276 8.65 11.08 28.14
CA ASP A 276 9.91 10.33 28.16
C ASP A 276 9.86 9.08 27.26
N TRP A 277 11.03 8.66 26.79
CA TRP A 277 11.20 7.37 26.12
C TRP A 277 11.23 6.25 27.14
N VAL A 278 10.41 5.23 26.93
CA VAL A 278 10.42 4.00 27.73
C VAL A 278 10.59 2.79 26.82
N PRO A 279 11.22 1.70 27.28
CA PRO A 279 11.26 0.45 26.53
C PRO A 279 9.84 -0.03 26.22
N TYR A 280 9.58 -0.45 24.98
CA TYR A 280 8.31 -1.06 24.62
C TYR A 280 8.26 -2.49 25.23
N PRO A 281 7.32 -2.79 26.14
CA PRO A 281 7.14 -4.11 26.72
C PRO A 281 6.83 -5.16 25.64
N GLN A 282 7.74 -6.11 25.46
CA GLN A 282 7.55 -7.30 24.61
C GLN A 282 6.93 -8.45 25.40
#